data_AF-A0A845CEE4-F1
#
_entry.id   AF-A0A845CEE4-F1
#
_cell.length_a   1.000
_cell.length_b   1.000
_cell.length_c   1.000
_cell.angle_alpha   90.00
_cell.angle_beta   90.00
_cell.angle_gamma   90.00
#
_symmetry.space_group_name_H-M   'P 1'
#
loop_
_entity.id
_entity.type
_entity.pdbx_description
1 polymer ?
#
loop_
_entity_poly.entity_id
_entity_poly.type
_entity_poly.pdbx_seq_one_letter_code
_entity_poly.pdbx_strand_id
1 'polypeptide(L)'
;MSRELRDQAQRVEAATWTRGPVLVEAGAGTGKTTLLVERILHLIRADGARLDEIAAITFTRKATAELKERIRRRIREAALEEQDAQARARLQDALENLESARISTIHGFALNILREFSV
;
A
#
# COMPACT_ATOMS: atom_id res chain seq x y z
N MET A 1 23.84 1.83 -12.42
CA MET A 1 23.45 0.43 -12.70
C MET A 1 22.86 -0.18 -11.45
N SER A 2 21.53 -0.21 -11.34
CA SER A 2 20.82 -0.92 -10.28
C SER A 2 21.14 -2.40 -10.40
N ARG A 3 21.73 -2.98 -9.35
CA ARG A 3 22.00 -4.42 -9.27
C ARG A 3 20.66 -5.13 -9.14
N GLU A 4 20.24 -5.82 -10.19
CA GLU A 4 19.03 -6.64 -10.17
C GLU A 4 19.13 -7.66 -9.04
N LEU A 5 18.13 -7.67 -8.16
CA LEU A 5 18.11 -8.57 -7.01
C LEU A 5 17.73 -9.97 -7.49
N ARG A 6 18.33 -11.00 -6.89
CA ARG A 6 18.05 -12.41 -7.24
C ARG A 6 16.57 -12.79 -7.05
N ASP A 7 15.85 -12.09 -6.16
CA ASP A 7 14.43 -12.31 -5.84
C ASP A 7 13.50 -11.32 -6.55
N GLN A 8 13.98 -10.56 -7.54
CA GLN A 8 13.19 -9.48 -8.17
C GLN A 8 11.87 -9.98 -8.78
N ALA A 9 11.88 -11.15 -9.44
CA ALA A 9 10.66 -11.74 -10.00
C ALA A 9 9.61 -12.04 -8.92
N GLN A 10 10.03 -12.59 -7.78
CA GLN A 10 9.13 -12.90 -6.65
C GLN A 10 8.58 -11.63 -6.02
N ARG A 11 9.37 -10.55 -5.96
CA ARG A 11 8.90 -9.24 -5.47
C ARG A 11 7.82 -8.66 -6.37
N VAL A 12 8.01 -8.72 -7.68
CA VAL A 12 7.02 -8.28 -8.66
C VAL A 12 5.75 -9.12 -8.51
N GLU A 13 5.87 -10.44 -8.48
CA GLU A 13 4.74 -11.34 -8.29
C GLU A 13 3.96 -11.05 -7.00
N ALA A 14 4.64 -10.92 -5.85
CA ALA A 14 3.98 -10.61 -4.59
C ALA A 14 3.34 -9.22 -4.56
N ALA A 15 3.90 -8.23 -5.28
CA ALA A 15 3.32 -6.90 -5.38
C ALA A 15 2.08 -6.87 -6.30
N THR A 16 2.04 -7.71 -7.34
CA THR A 16 0.94 -7.74 -8.32
C THR A 16 -0.08 -8.87 -8.08
N TRP A 17 0.13 -9.71 -7.08
CA TRP A 17 -0.76 -10.84 -6.82
C TRP A 17 -2.12 -10.41 -6.27
N THR A 18 -3.19 -10.69 -7.01
CA THR A 18 -4.57 -10.34 -6.61
C THR A 18 -5.46 -11.55 -6.35
N ARG A 19 -4.96 -12.77 -6.58
CA ARG A 19 -5.74 -14.02 -6.53
C ARG A 19 -5.63 -14.73 -5.16
N GLY A 20 -6.02 -14.03 -4.11
CA GLY A 20 -6.04 -14.58 -2.74
C GLY A 20 -4.83 -14.20 -1.88
N PRO A 21 -4.61 -14.89 -0.74
CA PRO A 21 -3.61 -14.49 0.25
C PRO A 21 -2.18 -14.73 -0.23
N VAL A 22 -1.26 -13.86 0.22
CA VAL A 22 0.18 -13.98 -0.01
C VAL A 22 0.91 -13.85 1.32
N LEU A 23 1.84 -14.77 1.58
CA LEU A 23 2.77 -14.69 2.69
C LEU A 23 4.15 -14.30 2.16
N VAL A 24 4.71 -13.22 2.70
CA VAL A 24 6.06 -12.76 2.36
C VAL A 24 6.98 -13.00 3.55
N GLU A 25 7.86 -13.98 3.44
CA GLU A 25 8.92 -14.25 4.41
C GLU A 25 10.19 -13.50 4.02
N ALA A 26 10.69 -12.62 4.89
CA ALA A 26 11.94 -11.90 4.62
C ALA A 26 12.62 -11.42 5.91
N GLY A 27 13.95 -11.40 5.90
CA GLY A 27 14.77 -10.89 7.02
C GLY A 27 14.61 -9.39 7.31
N ALA A 28 15.23 -8.90 8.38
CA ALA A 28 15.29 -7.46 8.66
C ALA A 28 15.99 -6.70 7.52
N GLY A 29 15.51 -5.51 7.18
CA GLY A 29 16.15 -4.65 6.17
C GLY A 29 15.97 -5.07 4.70
N THR A 30 15.23 -6.14 4.39
CA THR A 30 15.08 -6.70 3.02
C THR A 30 13.97 -6.04 2.18
N GLY A 31 13.44 -4.90 2.61
CA GLY A 31 12.45 -4.14 1.83
C GLY A 31 11.01 -4.63 1.89
N LYS A 32 10.59 -5.36 2.93
CA LYS A 32 9.17 -5.78 3.13
C LYS A 32 8.20 -4.61 3.04
N THR A 33 8.52 -3.49 3.68
CA THR A 33 7.69 -2.29 3.65
C THR A 33 7.63 -1.69 2.25
N THR A 34 8.74 -1.70 1.50
CA THR A 34 8.76 -1.25 0.10
C THR A 34 7.83 -2.12 -0.75
N LEU A 35 7.90 -3.44 -0.61
CA LEU A 35 7.02 -4.38 -1.31
C LEU A 35 5.54 -4.13 -0.98
N LEU A 36 5.22 -3.87 0.29
CA LEU A 36 3.85 -3.56 0.71
C LEU A 36 3.35 -2.23 0.12
N VAL A 37 4.22 -1.23 -0.01
CA VAL A 37 3.89 0.04 -0.67
C VAL A 37 3.64 -0.17 -2.18
N GLU A 38 4.51 -0.92 -2.86
CA GLU A 38 4.31 -1.25 -4.28
C GLU A 38 3.02 -2.05 -4.50
N ARG A 39 2.67 -2.94 -3.57
CA ARG A 39 1.40 -3.68 -3.61
C ARG A 39 0.19 -2.75 -3.52
N ILE A 40 0.18 -1.81 -2.56
CA ILE A 40 -0.90 -0.82 -2.43
C ILE A 40 -1.01 0.03 -3.70
N LEU A 41 0.14 0.48 -4.22
CA LEU A 41 0.17 1.23 -5.47
C LEU A 41 -0.40 0.42 -6.64
N HIS A 42 -0.08 -0.88 -6.74
CA HIS A 42 -0.61 -1.76 -7.77
C HIS A 42 -2.13 -1.87 -7.69
N LEU A 43 -2.69 -2.12 -6.50
CA LEU A 43 -4.13 -2.22 -6.28
C LEU A 43 -4.88 -0.96 -6.75
N ILE A 44 -4.32 0.22 -6.47
CA ILE A 44 -4.92 1.50 -6.89
C ILE A 44 -4.79 1.67 -8.41
N ARG A 45 -3.56 1.54 -8.91
CA ARG A 45 -3.18 1.93 -10.27
C ARG A 45 -3.63 0.94 -11.35
N ALA A 46 -3.53 -0.35 -11.07
CA ALA A 46 -3.93 -1.41 -11.99
C ALA A 46 -5.38 -1.81 -11.73
N ASP A 47 -5.69 -2.21 -10.49
CA ASP A 47 -6.99 -2.83 -10.18
C ASP A 47 -8.12 -1.82 -9.89
N GLY A 48 -7.77 -0.54 -9.69
CA GLY A 48 -8.76 0.51 -9.49
C GLY A 48 -9.36 0.57 -8.09
N ALA A 49 -8.73 -0.09 -7.11
CA ALA A 49 -9.12 0.01 -5.72
C ALA A 49 -8.99 1.45 -5.23
N ARG A 50 -10.01 1.94 -4.54
CA ARG A 50 -9.90 3.19 -3.79
C ARG A 50 -9.12 2.95 -2.51
N LEU A 51 -8.48 3.99 -2.00
CA LEU A 51 -7.61 3.85 -0.83
C LEU A 51 -8.37 3.53 0.47
N ASP A 52 -9.66 3.89 0.55
CA ASP A 52 -10.57 3.54 1.65
C ASP A 52 -11.01 2.06 1.61
N GLU A 53 -10.85 1.37 0.49
CA GLU A 53 -11.10 -0.07 0.33
C GLU A 53 -9.91 -0.92 0.79
N ILE A 54 -8.76 -0.30 1.07
CA ILE A 54 -7.53 -0.99 1.48
C ILE A 54 -7.30 -0.82 2.99
N ALA A 55 -7.39 -1.92 3.73
CA ALA A 55 -7.00 -1.97 5.15
C ALA A 55 -5.52 -2.34 5.29
N ALA A 56 -4.67 -1.38 5.67
CA ALA A 56 -3.26 -1.61 5.96
C ALA A 56 -3.01 -1.56 7.48
N ILE A 57 -2.61 -2.69 8.05
CA ILE A 57 -2.52 -2.87 9.51
C ILE A 57 -1.06 -3.06 9.94
N THR A 58 -0.62 -2.31 10.95
CA THR A 58 0.72 -2.40 11.53
C THR A 58 0.67 -2.69 13.04
N PHE A 59 1.83 -3.04 13.63
CA PHE A 59 1.93 -3.26 15.07
C PHE A 59 2.07 -1.96 15.88
N THR A 60 2.74 -0.95 15.35
CA THR A 60 3.04 0.29 16.07
C THR A 60 2.53 1.51 15.33
N ARG A 61 2.20 2.57 16.08
CA ARG A 61 1.82 3.88 15.52
C ARG A 61 2.93 4.49 14.67
N LYS A 62 4.19 4.30 15.09
CA LYS A 62 5.36 4.73 14.31
C LYS A 62 5.39 4.05 12.94
N ALA A 63 5.18 2.74 12.88
CA ALA A 63 5.12 2.01 11.61
C ALA A 63 3.94 2.47 10.73
N THR A 64 2.78 2.79 11.34
CA THR A 64 1.64 3.38 10.61
C THR A 64 2.03 4.70 9.94
N ALA A 65 2.65 5.63 10.70
CA ALA A 65 3.06 6.93 10.19
C ALA A 65 4.12 6.82 9.08
N GLU A 66 5.13 5.97 9.29
CA GLU A 66 6.16 5.70 8.29
C GLU A 66 5.58 5.09 7.01
N LEU A 67 4.63 4.16 7.14
CA LEU A 67 3.97 3.55 5.99
C LEU A 67 3.16 4.58 5.20
N LYS A 68 2.37 5.42 5.89
CA LYS A 68 1.58 6.50 5.27
C LYS A 68 2.46 7.46 4.48
N GLU A 69 3.61 7.86 5.04
CA GLU A 69 4.54 8.76 4.35
C GLU A 69 5.21 8.08 3.14
N ARG A 70 5.55 6.79 3.24
CA ARG A 70 6.09 6.03 2.10
C ARG A 70 5.06 5.90 0.97
N ILE A 71 3.81 5.62 1.30
CA ILE A 71 2.70 5.56 0.34
C ILE A 71 2.53 6.93 -0.34
N ARG A 72 2.44 8.02 0.43
CA ARG A 72 2.35 9.39 -0.09
C ARG A 72 3.41 9.67 -1.14
N ARG A 73 4.68 9.48 -0.77
CA ARG A 73 5.81 9.76 -1.65
C ARG A 73 5.72 8.93 -2.92
N ARG A 74 5.47 7.62 -2.77
CA ARG A 74 5.45 6.70 -3.90
C ARG A 74 4.29 6.97 -4.86
N ILE A 75 3.10 7.31 -4.36
CA ILE A 75 1.97 7.69 -5.20
C ILE A 75 2.27 8.98 -5.98
N ARG A 76 2.88 9.99 -5.34
CA ARG A 76 3.30 11.22 -6.06
C ARG A 76 4.28 10.92 -7.19
N GLU A 77 5.32 10.15 -6.91
CA GLU A 77 6.31 9.73 -7.91
C GLU A 77 5.62 8.98 -9.06
N ALA A 78 4.77 8.00 -8.75
CA ALA A 78 4.02 7.25 -9.75
C ALA A 78 3.11 8.14 -10.61
N ALA A 79 2.40 9.10 -10.01
CA ALA A 79 1.47 9.96 -10.74
C ALA A 79 2.18 10.88 -11.75
N LEU A 80 3.44 11.26 -11.48
CA LEU A 80 4.27 12.04 -12.40
C LEU A 80 4.76 11.21 -13.59
N GLU A 81 5.02 9.92 -13.37
CA GLU A 81 5.55 8.99 -14.36
C GLU A 81 4.45 8.29 -15.18
N GLU A 82 3.22 8.23 -14.66
CA GLU A 82 2.13 7.48 -15.26
C GLU A 82 1.62 8.14 -16.55
N GLN A 83 1.48 7.34 -17.61
CA GLN A 83 1.06 7.80 -18.94
C GLN A 83 -0.44 7.62 -19.16
N ASP A 84 -1.03 6.59 -18.54
CA ASP A 84 -2.47 6.37 -18.60
C ASP A 84 -3.22 7.42 -17.77
N ALA A 85 -4.10 8.18 -18.43
CA ALA A 85 -4.87 9.24 -17.79
C ALA A 85 -5.78 8.72 -16.69
N GLN A 86 -6.36 7.52 -16.86
CA GLN A 86 -7.25 6.92 -15.86
C GLN A 86 -6.47 6.45 -14.64
N ALA A 87 -5.35 5.75 -14.83
CA ALA A 87 -4.44 5.38 -13.74
C ALA A 87 -3.90 6.61 -13.00
N ARG A 88 -3.51 7.67 -13.71
CA ARG A 88 -3.05 8.93 -13.11
C ARG A 88 -4.14 9.56 -12.24
N ALA A 89 -5.39 9.61 -12.72
CA ALA A 89 -6.52 10.14 -11.95
C ALA A 89 -6.76 9.35 -10.66
N ARG A 90 -6.69 8.00 -10.73
CA ARG A 90 -6.79 7.13 -9.55
C ARG A 90 -5.68 7.41 -8.52
N LEU A 91 -4.45 7.64 -8.98
CA LEU A 91 -3.33 8.00 -8.11
C LEU A 91 -3.51 9.38 -7.47
N GLN A 92 -4.06 10.35 -8.20
CA GLN A 92 -4.36 11.69 -7.68
C GLN A 92 -5.46 11.64 -6.62
N ASP A 93 -6.56 10.94 -6.89
CA ASP A 93 -7.63 10.70 -5.90
C ASP A 93 -7.09 10.04 -4.62
N ALA A 94 -6.20 9.05 -4.75
CA ALA A 94 -5.57 8.42 -3.62
C ALA A 94 -4.67 9.37 -2.79
N LEU A 95 -4.06 10.39 -3.40
CA LEU A 95 -3.28 11.41 -2.66
C LEU A 95 -4.19 12.33 -1.85
N GLU A 96 -5.31 12.75 -2.44
CA GLU A 96 -6.29 13.61 -1.78
C GLU A 96 -6.95 12.91 -0.59
N ASN A 97 -7.25 11.62 -0.75
CA ASN A 97 -7.90 10.79 0.27
C ASN A 97 -6.91 10.03 1.18
N LEU A 98 -5.61 10.34 1.13
CA LEU A 98 -4.62 9.62 1.95
C LEU A 98 -4.85 9.80 3.45
N GLU A 99 -5.38 10.94 3.88
CA GLU A 99 -5.58 11.17 5.31
C GLU A 99 -6.70 10.31 5.91
N SER A 100 -7.76 10.03 5.15
CA SER A 100 -8.88 9.17 5.53
C SER A 100 -8.63 7.67 5.30
N ALA A 101 -7.50 7.31 4.69
CA ALA A 101 -7.12 5.92 4.42
C ALA A 101 -7.14 5.03 5.67
N ARG A 102 -7.54 3.76 5.51
CA ARG A 102 -7.59 2.75 6.59
C ARG A 102 -6.20 2.16 6.89
N ILE A 103 -5.23 3.03 7.16
CA ILE A 103 -3.86 2.69 7.57
C ILE A 103 -3.76 2.88 9.07
N SER A 104 -3.69 1.79 9.84
CA SER A 104 -3.82 1.84 11.29
C SER A 104 -3.02 0.76 12.01
N THR A 105 -3.04 0.80 13.34
CA THR A 105 -2.58 -0.33 14.16
C THR A 105 -3.69 -1.38 14.31
N ILE A 106 -3.37 -2.60 14.75
CA ILE A 106 -4.38 -3.63 15.08
C ILE A 106 -5.48 -3.07 15.99
N HIS A 107 -5.12 -2.36 17.06
CA HIS A 107 -6.07 -1.75 17.99
C HIS A 107 -6.92 -0.66 17.31
N GLY A 108 -6.31 0.15 16.46
CA GLY A 108 -7.03 1.20 15.71
C GLY A 108 -8.05 0.60 14.74
N PHE A 109 -7.68 -0.47 14.05
CA PHE A 109 -8.58 -1.21 13.17
C PHE A 109 -9.77 -1.81 13.93
N ALA A 110 -9.51 -2.51 15.04
CA ALA A 110 -10.57 -3.09 15.87
C ALA A 110 -11.53 -2.01 16.41
N LEU A 111 -11.01 -0.87 16.87
CA LEU A 111 -11.84 0.24 17.34
C LEU A 111 -12.73 0.82 16.23
N ASN A 112 -12.21 0.93 15.00
CA ASN A 112 -12.99 1.42 13.86
C ASN A 112 -14.16 0.48 13.54
N ILE A 113 -13.94 -0.85 13.57
CA ILE A 113 -15.02 -1.83 13.41
C ILE A 113 -16.10 -1.64 14.49
N LEU A 114 -15.69 -1.53 15.76
CA LEU A 114 -16.64 -1.36 16.86
C LEU A 114 -17.47 -0.08 16.74
N ARG A 115 -16.89 1.01 16.20
CA ARG A 115 -17.60 2.27 15.97
C ARG A 115 -18.56 2.20 14.78
N GLU A 116 -18.18 1.49 13.73
CA GLU A 116 -18.99 1.34 12.51
C GLU A 116 -20.20 0.44 12.74
N PHE A 117 -20.08 -0.55 13.63
CA PHE A 117 -21.12 -1.54 13.94
C PHE A 117 -21.61 -1.48 15.38
N SER A 118 -21.52 -0.32 16.05
CA SER A 118 -22.10 -0.18 17.39
C SER A 118 -23.63 -0.27 17.31
N VAL A 119 -24.19 -1.25 18.02
CA VAL A 119 -25.64 -1.41 18.25
C VAL A 119 -26.16 -0.46 19.32
#